data_AF-A0A1W9TFC6-F1
#
_entry.id   AF-A0A1W9TFC6-F1
#
_cell.length_a   1.000
_cell.length_b   1.000
_cell.length_c   1.000
_cell.angle_alpha   90.00
_cell.angle_beta   90.00
_cell.angle_gamma   90.00
#
_symmetry.space_group_name_H-M   'P 1'
#
loop_
_entity.id
_entity.type
_entity.pdbx_description
1 polymer ?
#
loop_
_entity_poly.entity_id
_entity_poly.type
_entity_poly.pdbx_seq_one_letter_code
_entity_poly.pdbx_strand_id
1 'polypeptide(L)'
;MKSKRIRRYSGFTITELILAIAVSSILILAVGAVMMDTQRGWMDSYAKVHGGAATDAAVAKTAFDKVVRKASRSIYHFNADDDITVYYYNNWLTSTDPDRAARFYRSTENPSEMYIRHSDIETKEVLAEVLLAANVADLEFKPISGGIEMKMALDDGREATTIVTTALLHNE
;
A
#
# COMPACT_ATOMS: atom_id res chain seq x y z
N MET A 1 -79.43 40.94 4.08
CA MET A 1 -78.52 40.79 2.92
C MET A 1 -77.33 39.91 3.30
N LYS A 2 -77.17 38.72 2.71
CA LYS A 2 -76.00 37.85 2.92
C LYS A 2 -75.00 38.06 1.79
N SER A 3 -73.81 38.58 2.13
CA SER A 3 -72.69 38.77 1.19
C SER A 3 -72.04 37.42 0.85
N LYS A 4 -72.02 37.07 -0.44
CA LYS A 4 -71.28 35.90 -0.96
C LYS A 4 -69.80 36.27 -1.10
N ARG A 5 -68.93 35.61 -0.31
CA ARG A 5 -67.47 35.67 -0.51
C ARG A 5 -67.07 34.83 -1.71
N ILE A 6 -66.51 35.46 -2.73
CA ILE A 6 -65.91 34.81 -3.89
C ILE A 6 -64.53 34.27 -3.47
N ARG A 7 -64.35 32.94 -3.46
CA ARG A 7 -63.04 32.32 -3.27
C ARG A 7 -62.23 32.46 -4.57
N ARG A 8 -61.14 33.21 -4.54
CA ARG A 8 -60.14 33.20 -5.61
C ARG A 8 -59.32 31.91 -5.49
N TYR A 9 -59.40 31.04 -6.49
CA TYR A 9 -58.45 29.94 -6.65
C TYR A 9 -57.17 30.52 -7.28
N SER A 10 -56.09 30.59 -6.51
CA SER A 10 -54.76 30.90 -7.05
C SER A 10 -54.14 29.60 -7.58
N GLY A 11 -54.25 29.37 -8.88
CA GLY A 11 -53.45 28.35 -9.56
C GLY A 11 -52.06 28.88 -9.86
N PHE A 12 -51.04 28.02 -9.78
CA PHE A 12 -49.70 28.36 -10.26
C PHE A 12 -49.75 28.60 -11.78
N THR A 13 -49.11 29.68 -12.24
CA THR A 13 -49.01 29.95 -13.68
C THR A 13 -47.91 29.09 -14.31
N ILE A 14 -48.09 28.64 -15.56
CA ILE A 14 -47.12 27.78 -16.27
C ILE A 14 -45.72 28.42 -16.27
N THR A 15 -45.66 29.75 -16.39
CA THR A 15 -44.42 30.53 -16.32
C THR A 15 -43.70 30.41 -14.98
N GLU A 16 -44.45 30.37 -13.88
CA GLU A 16 -43.92 30.24 -12.52
C GLU A 16 -43.37 28.83 -12.28
N LEU A 17 -44.02 27.81 -12.87
CA LEU A 17 -43.55 26.43 -12.84
C LEU A 17 -42.24 26.26 -13.62
N ILE A 18 -42.14 26.83 -14.82
CA ILE A 18 -40.92 26.77 -15.63
C ILE A 18 -39.77 27.49 -14.92
N LEU A 19 -40.03 28.65 -14.30
CA LEU A 19 -39.04 29.39 -13.52
C LEU A 19 -38.56 28.56 -12.32
N ALA A 20 -39.47 27.92 -11.59
CA ALA A 20 -39.13 27.08 -10.45
C ALA A 20 -38.28 25.86 -10.86
N ILE A 21 -38.57 25.22 -11.99
CA ILE A 21 -37.78 24.11 -12.53
C ILE A 21 -36.38 24.59 -12.93
N ALA A 22 -36.28 25.74 -13.60
CA ALA A 22 -34.99 26.29 -14.01
C ALA A 22 -34.09 26.67 -12.82
N VAL A 23 -34.66 27.25 -11.77
CA VAL A 23 -33.90 27.56 -10.54
C VAL A 23 -33.49 26.27 -9.81
N SER A 24 -34.40 25.29 -9.75
CA SER A 24 -34.12 24.01 -9.07
C SER A 24 -33.04 23.19 -9.77
N SER A 25 -32.98 23.21 -11.11
CA SER A 25 -31.98 22.44 -11.87
C SER A 25 -30.56 22.96 -11.63
N ILE A 26 -30.37 24.28 -11.51
CA ILE A 26 -29.08 24.89 -11.17
C ILE A 26 -28.61 24.41 -9.80
N LEU A 27 -29.50 24.39 -8.81
CA LEU A 27 -29.18 23.91 -7.46
C LEU A 27 -28.80 22.42 -7.46
N ILE A 28 -29.54 21.59 -8.18
CA ILE A 28 -29.24 20.15 -8.29
C ILE A 28 -27.89 19.91 -8.95
N LEU A 29 -27.57 20.64 -10.01
CA LEU A 29 -26.27 20.53 -10.69
C LEU A 29 -25.12 20.98 -9.80
N ALA A 30 -25.28 22.08 -9.06
CA ALA A 30 -24.27 22.55 -8.13
C ALA A 30 -23.99 21.53 -7.01
N VAL A 31 -25.04 20.97 -6.41
CA VAL A 31 -24.90 19.91 -5.40
C VAL A 31 -24.27 18.65 -5.99
N GLY A 32 -24.66 18.28 -7.21
CA GLY A 32 -24.10 17.13 -7.92
C GLY A 32 -22.60 17.25 -8.18
N ALA A 33 -22.14 18.43 -8.63
CA ALA A 33 -20.72 18.70 -8.85
C ALA A 33 -19.92 18.59 -7.53
N VAL A 34 -20.42 19.20 -6.46
CA VAL A 34 -19.78 19.15 -5.13
C VAL A 34 -19.73 17.72 -4.58
N MET A 35 -20.81 16.93 -4.73
CA MET A 35 -20.80 15.52 -4.33
C MET A 35 -19.79 14.70 -5.12
N MET A 36 -19.66 14.94 -6.41
CA MET A 36 -18.71 14.22 -7.27
C MET A 36 -17.25 14.50 -6.89
N ASP A 37 -16.93 15.76 -6.59
CA ASP A 37 -15.59 16.14 -6.10
C ASP A 37 -15.30 15.56 -4.71
N THR A 38 -16.31 15.52 -3.84
CA THR A 38 -16.19 14.90 -2.51
C THR A 38 -15.98 13.39 -2.61
N GLN A 39 -16.69 12.70 -3.51
CA GLN A 39 -16.49 11.27 -3.74
C GLN A 39 -15.09 10.97 -4.29
N ARG A 40 -14.58 11.79 -5.21
CA ARG A 40 -13.21 11.64 -5.75
C ARG A 40 -12.16 11.85 -4.66
N GLY A 41 -12.25 12.92 -3.87
CA GLY A 41 -11.32 13.18 -2.77
C GLY A 41 -11.36 12.12 -1.68
N TRP A 42 -12.54 11.56 -1.41
CA TRP A 42 -12.68 10.44 -0.48
C TRP A 42 -12.06 9.15 -1.01
N MET A 43 -12.27 8.80 -2.29
CA MET A 43 -11.62 7.65 -2.93
C MET A 43 -10.09 7.77 -2.92
N ASP A 44 -9.57 8.97 -3.19
CA ASP A 44 -8.14 9.25 -3.23
C ASP A 44 -7.50 9.15 -1.83
N SER A 45 -8.20 9.68 -0.82
CA SER A 45 -7.80 9.55 0.59
C SER A 45 -7.88 8.11 1.08
N TYR A 46 -8.92 7.37 0.68
CA TYR A 46 -9.09 5.97 1.02
C TYR A 46 -7.99 5.10 0.37
N ALA A 47 -7.67 5.34 -0.90
CA ALA A 47 -6.57 4.68 -1.59
C ALA A 47 -5.21 5.00 -0.96
N LYS A 48 -4.99 6.26 -0.54
CA LYS A 48 -3.77 6.67 0.16
C LYS A 48 -3.59 5.98 1.52
N VAL A 49 -4.68 5.78 2.26
CA VAL A 49 -4.65 5.14 3.58
C VAL A 49 -4.56 3.61 3.49
N HIS A 50 -5.17 2.99 2.46
CA HIS A 50 -5.27 1.53 2.33
C HIS A 50 -4.44 0.90 1.22
N GLY A 51 -3.75 1.66 0.38
CA GLY A 51 -2.94 1.15 -0.74
C GLY A 51 -1.83 2.11 -1.18
N GLY A 52 -1.36 2.98 -0.28
CA GLY A 52 -0.35 3.99 -0.59
C GLY A 52 1.08 3.44 -0.48
N ALA A 53 1.97 3.98 -1.32
CA ALA A 53 3.42 3.77 -1.26
C ALA A 53 4.00 3.89 0.16
N ALA A 54 3.46 4.77 1.00
CA ALA A 54 3.90 4.91 2.40
C ALA A 54 3.57 3.69 3.28
N THR A 55 2.41 3.05 3.09
CA THR A 55 2.01 1.85 3.83
C THR A 55 2.85 0.65 3.40
N ASP A 56 3.05 0.48 2.11
CA ASP A 56 3.89 -0.58 1.53
C ASP A 56 5.35 -0.44 1.99
N ALA A 57 5.88 0.79 1.99
CA ALA A 57 7.18 1.10 2.58
C ALA A 57 7.27 0.65 4.05
N ALA A 58 6.25 0.95 4.86
CA ALA A 58 6.24 0.59 6.28
C ALA A 58 6.16 -0.94 6.49
N VAL A 59 5.38 -1.63 5.67
CA VAL A 59 5.27 -3.11 5.69
C VAL A 59 6.59 -3.74 5.29
N ALA A 60 7.16 -3.35 4.16
CA ALA A 60 8.44 -3.85 3.68
C ALA A 60 9.57 -3.60 4.69
N LYS A 61 9.64 -2.39 5.27
CA LYS A 61 10.60 -2.05 6.33
C LYS A 61 10.45 -2.96 7.55
N THR A 62 9.22 -3.15 8.01
CA THR A 62 8.93 -3.96 9.21
C THR A 62 9.24 -5.44 8.97
N ALA A 63 8.91 -5.96 7.79
CA ALA A 63 9.23 -7.33 7.40
C ALA A 63 10.75 -7.53 7.30
N PHE A 64 11.45 -6.60 6.64
CA PHE A 64 12.90 -6.61 6.51
C PHE A 64 13.60 -6.62 7.87
N ASP A 65 13.28 -5.68 8.77
CA ASP A 65 13.88 -5.62 10.11
C ASP A 65 13.65 -6.89 10.92
N LYS A 66 12.41 -7.41 10.93
CA LYS A 66 12.06 -8.63 11.67
C LYS A 66 12.80 -9.86 11.20
N VAL A 67 12.98 -10.01 9.89
CA VAL A 67 13.60 -11.20 9.29
C VAL A 67 15.11 -11.12 9.38
N VAL A 68 15.71 -9.99 9.01
CA VAL A 68 17.17 -9.79 9.08
C VAL A 68 17.66 -9.89 10.53
N ARG A 69 16.90 -9.37 11.50
CA ARG A 69 17.26 -9.50 12.91
C ARG A 69 17.28 -10.97 13.38
N LYS A 70 16.48 -11.85 12.77
CA LYS A 70 16.51 -13.30 13.06
C LYS A 70 17.58 -14.05 12.28
N ALA A 71 18.12 -13.44 11.24
CA ALA A 71 19.10 -14.09 10.40
C ALA A 71 20.45 -14.23 11.10
N SER A 72 21.16 -15.27 10.69
CA SER A 72 22.51 -15.56 11.12
C SER A 72 23.48 -14.54 10.53
N ARG A 73 24.44 -14.11 11.34
CA ARG A 73 25.52 -13.17 10.97
C ARG A 73 26.46 -13.75 9.92
N SER A 74 26.60 -15.07 9.90
CA SER A 74 27.63 -15.76 9.13
C SER A 74 27.18 -16.14 7.72
N ILE A 75 25.86 -16.22 7.47
CA ILE A 75 25.33 -16.76 6.21
C ILE A 75 24.23 -15.85 5.65
N TYR A 76 24.55 -15.15 4.56
CA TYR A 76 23.61 -14.47 3.67
C TYR A 76 24.20 -14.39 2.25
N HIS A 77 23.34 -14.32 1.24
CA HIS A 77 23.74 -14.30 -0.17
C HIS A 77 23.01 -13.21 -0.93
N PHE A 78 23.76 -12.50 -1.77
CA PHE A 78 23.23 -11.55 -2.75
C PHE A 78 23.28 -12.22 -4.12
N ASN A 79 22.12 -12.36 -4.76
CA ASN A 79 22.05 -12.87 -6.13
C ASN A 79 22.12 -11.72 -7.14
N ALA A 80 21.58 -10.57 -6.76
CA ALA A 80 21.59 -9.31 -7.49
C ALA A 80 21.49 -8.14 -6.49
N ASP A 81 21.56 -6.90 -6.97
CA ASP A 81 21.42 -5.72 -6.12
C ASP A 81 20.02 -5.64 -5.48
N ASP A 82 18.99 -6.19 -6.13
CA ASP A 82 17.60 -6.21 -5.67
C ASP A 82 17.13 -7.59 -5.19
N ASP A 83 18.07 -8.49 -4.90
CA ASP A 83 17.81 -9.87 -4.47
C ASP A 83 18.80 -10.36 -3.42
N ILE A 84 18.28 -10.56 -2.22
CA ILE A 84 19.03 -11.06 -1.08
C ILE A 84 18.33 -12.25 -0.43
N THR A 85 19.10 -13.27 -0.10
CA THR A 85 18.67 -14.41 0.70
C THR A 85 19.39 -14.41 2.05
N VAL A 86 18.62 -14.46 3.13
CA VAL A 86 19.12 -14.54 4.50
C VAL A 86 18.67 -15.84 5.15
N TYR A 87 19.53 -16.40 5.99
CA TYR A 87 19.30 -17.70 6.62
C TYR A 87 19.07 -17.54 8.12
N TYR A 88 18.08 -18.23 8.66
CA TYR A 88 17.70 -18.13 10.07
C TYR A 88 17.30 -19.48 10.65
N TYR A 89 17.30 -19.56 11.97
CA TYR A 89 16.90 -20.73 12.72
C TYR A 89 15.38 -20.70 12.93
N ASN A 90 14.71 -21.81 12.61
CA ASN A 90 13.33 -22.06 13.02
C ASN A 90 13.25 -22.12 14.55
N ASN A 91 14.22 -22.81 15.17
CA ASN A 91 14.39 -22.86 16.61
C ASN A 91 15.88 -22.86 17.00
N TRP A 92 16.33 -21.73 17.53
CA TRP A 92 17.71 -21.51 17.98
C TRP A 92 18.13 -22.42 19.16
N LEU A 93 17.17 -23.03 19.88
CA LEU A 93 17.46 -23.93 21.00
C LEU A 93 17.79 -25.36 20.56
N THR A 94 17.35 -25.77 19.37
CA THR A 94 17.41 -27.17 18.93
C THR A 94 18.22 -27.38 17.66
N SER A 95 18.38 -26.35 16.84
CA SER A 95 19.09 -26.45 15.57
C SER A 95 20.50 -25.87 15.71
N THR A 96 21.52 -26.65 15.37
CA THR A 96 22.93 -26.21 15.32
C THR A 96 23.24 -25.39 14.08
N ASP A 97 22.50 -25.61 13.00
CA ASP A 97 22.66 -24.93 11.72
C ASP A 97 21.35 -24.21 11.33
N PRO A 98 21.42 -23.10 10.56
CA PRO A 98 20.23 -22.48 9.99
C PRO A 98 19.47 -23.50 9.12
N ASP A 99 18.16 -23.58 9.31
CA ASP A 99 17.25 -24.51 8.62
C ASP A 99 16.19 -23.80 7.77
N ARG A 100 16.07 -22.47 7.90
CA ARG A 100 15.15 -21.64 7.13
C ARG A 100 15.88 -20.57 6.34
N ALA A 101 15.33 -20.24 5.18
CA ALA A 101 15.75 -19.11 4.39
C ALA A 101 14.59 -18.15 4.15
N ALA A 102 14.91 -16.86 4.08
CA ALA A 102 14.03 -15.83 3.58
C ALA A 102 14.73 -15.10 2.43
N ARG A 103 14.11 -15.08 1.27
CA ARG A 103 14.59 -14.35 0.09
C ARG A 103 13.73 -13.12 -0.13
N PHE A 104 14.34 -11.95 -0.08
CA PHE A 104 13.75 -10.70 -0.52
C PHE A 104 14.18 -10.47 -1.96
N TYR A 105 13.22 -10.28 -2.86
CA TYR A 105 13.53 -10.10 -4.26
C TYR A 105 12.47 -9.27 -4.97
N ARG A 106 12.89 -8.63 -6.05
CA ARG A 106 12.00 -7.97 -7.02
C ARG A 106 11.45 -9.00 -8.01
N SER A 107 10.15 -8.95 -8.30
CA SER A 107 9.56 -9.90 -9.24
C SER A 107 10.10 -9.68 -10.66
N THR A 108 10.47 -10.78 -11.33
CA THR A 108 10.95 -10.75 -12.72
C THR A 108 9.80 -10.55 -13.71
N GLU A 109 8.60 -11.03 -13.37
CA GLU A 109 7.39 -10.88 -14.19
C GLU A 109 6.78 -9.49 -14.02
N ASN A 110 6.82 -8.96 -12.79
CA ASN A 110 6.36 -7.61 -12.49
C ASN A 110 7.45 -6.85 -11.69
N PRO A 111 8.34 -6.10 -12.36
CA PRO A 111 9.37 -5.32 -11.70
C PRO A 111 8.82 -4.23 -10.76
N SER A 112 7.52 -3.92 -10.80
CA SER A 112 6.94 -2.98 -9.83
C SER A 112 6.65 -3.61 -8.46
N GLU A 113 6.92 -4.90 -8.27
CA GLU A 113 6.57 -5.63 -7.06
C GLU A 113 7.79 -6.22 -6.35
N MET A 114 7.79 -6.12 -5.02
CA MET A 114 8.78 -6.75 -4.15
C MET A 114 8.11 -7.82 -3.28
N TYR A 115 8.76 -8.98 -3.22
CA TYR A 115 8.28 -10.14 -2.49
C TYR A 115 9.27 -10.57 -1.41
N ILE A 116 8.74 -11.27 -0.42
CA ILE A 116 9.51 -12.14 0.46
C ILE A 116 9.04 -13.58 0.30
N ARG A 117 10.00 -14.48 0.12
CA ARG A 117 9.77 -15.93 0.08
C ARG A 117 10.45 -16.60 1.26
N HIS A 118 9.69 -17.35 2.04
CA HIS A 118 10.18 -18.21 3.10
C HIS A 118 10.31 -19.64 2.58
N SER A 119 11.45 -20.27 2.83
CA SER A 119 11.68 -21.65 2.42
C SER A 119 12.40 -22.46 3.50
N ASP A 120 12.23 -23.77 3.42
CA ASP A 120 13.05 -24.74 4.13
C ASP A 120 14.36 -24.97 3.35
N ILE A 121 15.51 -25.00 4.04
CA ILE A 121 16.81 -25.17 3.37
C ILE A 121 17.01 -26.64 2.96
N GLU A 122 16.59 -27.57 3.79
CA GLU A 122 16.81 -29.01 3.60
C GLU A 122 15.91 -29.55 2.50
N THR A 123 14.61 -29.25 2.58
CA THR A 123 13.63 -29.73 1.57
C THR A 123 13.56 -28.85 0.34
N LYS A 124 14.08 -27.61 0.42
CA LYS A 124 13.93 -26.55 -0.59
C LYS A 124 12.47 -26.20 -0.91
N GLU A 125 11.55 -26.56 -0.02
CA GLU A 125 10.14 -26.26 -0.16
C GLU A 125 9.85 -24.80 0.17
N VAL A 126 8.99 -24.17 -0.63
CA VAL A 126 8.50 -22.82 -0.37
C VAL A 126 7.36 -22.92 0.65
N LEU A 127 7.58 -22.34 1.84
CA LEU A 127 6.61 -22.34 2.93
C LEU A 127 5.58 -21.23 2.76
N ALA A 128 6.04 -20.06 2.32
CA ALA A 128 5.20 -18.89 2.12
C ALA A 128 5.86 -17.91 1.16
N GLU A 129 5.05 -17.19 0.41
CA GLU A 129 5.47 -16.07 -0.43
C GLU A 129 4.47 -14.93 -0.22
N VAL A 130 4.98 -13.73 0.04
CA VAL A 130 4.18 -12.56 0.41
C VAL A 130 4.64 -11.35 -0.39
N LEU A 131 3.69 -10.65 -1.01
CA LEU A 131 3.91 -9.34 -1.60
C LEU A 131 4.11 -8.32 -0.48
N LEU A 132 5.27 -7.66 -0.46
CA LEU A 132 5.62 -6.66 0.55
C LEU A 132 5.31 -5.24 0.10
N ALA A 133 5.51 -4.95 -1.18
CA ALA A 133 5.29 -3.63 -1.74
C ALA A 133 4.96 -3.71 -3.24
N ALA A 134 4.01 -2.89 -3.67
CA ALA A 134 3.72 -2.61 -5.07
C ALA A 134 4.26 -1.22 -5.47
N ASN A 135 4.34 -0.96 -6.77
CA ASN A 135 4.88 0.29 -7.34
C ASN A 135 6.33 0.60 -6.95
N VAL A 136 7.14 -0.44 -6.78
CA VAL A 136 8.59 -0.34 -6.56
C VAL A 136 9.23 0.27 -7.80
N ALA A 137 9.84 1.43 -7.64
CA ALA A 137 10.62 2.11 -8.67
C ALA A 137 12.09 1.69 -8.61
N ASP A 138 12.66 1.64 -7.40
CA ASP A 138 14.06 1.28 -7.14
C ASP A 138 14.14 0.36 -5.91
N LEU A 139 15.03 -0.63 -5.94
CA LEU A 139 15.29 -1.53 -4.83
C LEU A 139 16.75 -1.93 -4.84
N GLU A 140 17.42 -1.77 -3.71
CA GLU A 140 18.82 -2.09 -3.55
C GLU A 140 19.08 -2.60 -2.13
N PHE A 141 19.82 -3.70 -2.03
CA PHE A 141 20.32 -4.25 -0.79
C PHE A 141 21.85 -4.11 -0.75
N LYS A 142 22.36 -3.63 0.38
CA LYS A 142 23.79 -3.45 0.58
C LYS A 142 24.25 -4.12 1.87
N PRO A 143 25.34 -4.91 1.84
CA PRO A 143 25.95 -5.38 3.07
C PRO A 143 26.60 -4.21 3.80
N ILE A 144 26.42 -4.14 5.12
CA ILE A 144 27.11 -3.21 5.99
C ILE A 144 27.80 -3.99 7.12
N SER A 145 28.65 -3.32 7.90
CA SER A 145 29.33 -3.96 9.04
C SER A 145 28.33 -4.51 10.06
N GLY A 146 28.12 -5.83 10.06
CA GLY A 146 27.23 -6.53 11.00
C GLY A 146 25.73 -6.48 10.65
N GLY A 147 25.37 -6.09 9.42
CA GLY A 147 23.97 -5.99 9.03
C GLY A 147 23.77 -5.82 7.52
N ILE A 148 22.53 -5.54 7.15
CA ILE A 148 22.12 -5.30 5.77
C ILE A 148 21.32 -4.00 5.73
N GLU A 149 21.64 -3.15 4.76
CA GLU A 149 20.86 -1.98 4.40
C GLU A 149 19.94 -2.31 3.22
N MET A 150 18.69 -1.84 3.30
CA MET A 150 17.73 -1.85 2.22
C MET A 150 17.39 -0.40 1.86
N LYS A 151 17.56 -0.05 0.59
CA LYS A 151 17.04 1.18 -0.01
C LYS A 151 15.92 0.80 -0.96
N MET A 152 14.74 1.38 -0.76
CA MET A 152 13.58 1.14 -1.62
C MET A 152 12.91 2.46 -1.97
N ALA A 153 12.66 2.68 -3.26
CA ALA A 153 11.83 3.77 -3.75
C ALA A 153 10.53 3.21 -4.31
N LEU A 154 9.43 3.85 -3.96
CA LEU A 154 8.07 3.54 -4.41
C LEU A 154 7.51 4.77 -5.11
N ASP A 155 6.87 4.57 -6.26
CA ASP A 155 6.22 5.63 -7.02
C ASP A 155 4.96 5.09 -7.70
N ASP A 156 3.79 5.45 -7.18
CA ASP A 156 2.48 5.06 -7.71
C ASP A 156 1.92 6.08 -8.73
N GLY A 157 2.74 7.04 -9.16
CA GLY A 157 2.36 8.14 -10.06
C GLY A 157 1.60 9.28 -9.37
N ARG A 158 1.24 9.15 -8.09
CA ARG A 158 0.60 10.19 -7.27
C ARG A 158 1.50 10.59 -6.10
N GLU A 159 2.22 9.64 -5.53
CA GLU A 159 3.09 9.79 -4.39
C GLU A 159 4.38 8.99 -4.60
N ALA A 160 5.52 9.67 -4.45
CA ALA A 160 6.83 9.07 -4.47
C ALA A 160 7.41 9.07 -3.05
N THR A 161 7.86 7.91 -2.59
CA THR A 161 8.48 7.75 -1.27
C THR A 161 9.75 6.92 -1.40
N THR A 162 10.83 7.36 -0.77
CA THR A 162 12.05 6.56 -0.63
C THR A 162 12.28 6.26 0.83
N ILE A 163 12.53 4.99 1.13
CA ILE A 163 12.96 4.55 2.44
C ILE A 163 14.37 3.96 2.37
N VAL A 164 15.14 4.25 3.41
CA VAL A 164 16.40 3.56 3.69
C VAL A 164 16.26 2.98 5.08
N THR A 165 16.51 1.69 5.22
CA THR A 165 16.46 1.01 6.50
C THR A 165 17.64 0.08 6.65
N THR A 166 18.12 -0.04 7.87
CA THR A 166 19.25 -0.89 8.21
C THR A 166 18.81 -1.87 9.27
N ALA A 167 19.15 -3.14 9.09
CA ALA A 167 18.86 -4.18 10.05
C ALA A 167 20.14 -4.93 10.42
N LEU A 168 20.37 -5.10 11.72
CA LEU A 168 21.53 -5.80 12.25
C LEU A 168 21.22 -7.28 12.41
N LEU A 169 22.15 -8.12 11.95
CA LEU A 169 22.10 -9.57 12.12
C LEU A 169 22.42 -9.87 13.59
N HIS A 170 21.55 -10.60 14.31
CA HIS A 170 21.73 -10.87 15.74
C HIS A 170 22.16 -12.30 16.07
N ASN A 171 21.83 -13.28 15.24
CA ASN A 171 22.10 -14.67 15.56
C ASN A 171 23.50 -15.06 15.07
N GLU A 172 24.23 -15.81 15.90
CA GLU A 172 25.51 -16.45 15.56
C GLU A 172 25.34 -17.96 15.47
#